data_AF-A0A257J2E8-F1
#
_entry.id   AF-A0A257J2E8-F1
#
_cell.length_a   1.000
_cell.length_b   1.000
_cell.length_c   1.000
_cell.angle_alpha   90.00
_cell.angle_beta   90.00
_cell.angle_gamma   90.00
#
_symmetry.space_group_name_H-M   'P 1'
#
loop_
_entity.id
_entity.type
_entity.pdbx_description
1 polymer ?
#
loop_
_entity_poly.entity_id
_entity_poly.type
_entity_poly.pdbx_seq_one_letter_code
_entity_poly.pdbx_strand_id
1 'polypeptide(L)'
;MGVSASWIALQGQYREAVLETLGLTEIGDSSDCLTGDYACAELPNGWFVIVANDRTFVLSQALKSVSAGRSAIGGEMSETVMVSQLHGYEDGRPSWSVVHDPDVDLEGVEVEGLPPDPFSELQAQLTKQVQAEGTDEVDWMFDLALDLSVAICGFRPDGESRAEWTQLTLKTATPKPRTGKKASLRAEMKKELIPFMLARGWKEQTVFAADSPGNGFDFYRRIGVYNCRFWFDYSSSPDVWVAPGFYIEDFSTEEHRGIVQGGRFYRVPYIPFWKRLLGLEKPPPPPPLPEDPVADQIEKAKALVIDMEAFIDTGEVRPTIELSYRRNATSWPEKHDSPES
;
A
#
# COMPACT_ATOMS: atom_id res chain seq x y z
N MET A 1 8.86 -12.67 -0.64
CA MET A 1 7.64 -12.61 -1.46
C MET A 1 7.73 -11.29 -2.18
N GLY A 2 7.92 -11.28 -3.49
CA GLY A 2 8.02 -10.05 -4.26
C GLY A 2 6.65 -9.58 -4.73
N VAL A 3 6.48 -8.28 -4.86
CA VAL A 3 5.30 -7.63 -5.46
C VAL A 3 5.37 -7.74 -6.98
N SER A 4 4.22 -7.96 -7.61
CA SER A 4 4.03 -7.79 -9.05
C SER A 4 2.79 -6.96 -9.28
N ALA A 5 2.87 -5.96 -10.15
CA ALA A 5 1.74 -5.08 -10.45
C ALA A 5 1.87 -4.51 -11.85
N SER A 6 0.74 -4.31 -12.52
CA SER A 6 0.62 -3.51 -13.72
C SER A 6 -0.21 -2.26 -13.40
N TRP A 7 0.09 -1.12 -14.03
CA TRP A 7 -0.71 0.09 -13.84
C TRP A 7 -0.89 0.87 -15.14
N ILE A 8 -1.94 1.66 -15.18
CA ILE A 8 -2.25 2.60 -16.25
C ILE A 8 -2.57 3.95 -15.62
N ALA A 9 -2.01 5.02 -16.19
CA ALA A 9 -2.31 6.38 -15.78
C ALA A 9 -2.73 7.23 -16.99
N LEU A 10 -3.78 8.05 -16.80
CA LEU A 10 -4.25 9.03 -17.79
C LEU A 10 -4.48 10.39 -17.12
N GLN A 11 -4.11 11.48 -17.78
CA GLN A 11 -4.28 12.83 -17.23
C GLN A 11 -5.65 13.43 -17.59
N GLY A 12 -6.44 13.82 -16.59
CA GLY A 12 -7.76 14.44 -16.78
C GLY A 12 -8.93 13.60 -16.28
N GLN A 13 -10.15 14.11 -16.46
CA GLN A 13 -11.37 13.51 -15.90
C GLN A 13 -11.91 12.41 -16.83
N TYR A 14 -11.39 11.19 -16.68
CA TYR A 14 -11.74 10.06 -17.56
C TYR A 14 -12.20 8.80 -16.84
N ARG A 15 -12.40 8.87 -15.52
CA ARG A 15 -12.72 7.74 -14.64
C ARG A 15 -13.77 6.80 -15.24
N GLU A 16 -14.98 7.30 -15.50
CA GLU A 16 -16.09 6.47 -15.99
C GLU A 16 -15.79 5.84 -17.36
N ALA A 17 -15.24 6.61 -18.31
CA ALA A 17 -14.95 6.13 -19.65
C ALA A 17 -13.86 5.06 -19.67
N VAL A 18 -12.82 5.22 -18.84
CA VAL A 18 -11.73 4.25 -18.71
C VAL A 18 -12.23 2.97 -18.05
N LEU A 19 -13.01 3.07 -16.97
CA LEU A 19 -13.60 1.90 -16.32
C LEU A 19 -14.54 1.14 -17.27
N GLU A 20 -15.36 1.84 -18.06
CA GLU A 20 -16.21 1.22 -19.07
C GLU A 20 -15.38 0.48 -20.13
N THR A 21 -14.34 1.14 -20.65
CA THR A 21 -13.44 0.58 -21.68
C THR A 21 -12.76 -0.71 -21.22
N LEU A 22 -12.36 -0.75 -19.93
CA LEU A 22 -11.72 -1.92 -19.33
C LEU A 22 -12.72 -2.95 -18.78
N GLY A 23 -14.03 -2.68 -18.86
CA GLY A 23 -15.06 -3.55 -18.31
C GLY A 23 -14.98 -3.69 -16.79
N LEU A 24 -14.54 -2.63 -16.10
CA LEU A 24 -14.39 -2.58 -14.65
C LEU A 24 -15.60 -1.89 -13.99
N THR A 25 -15.88 -2.26 -12.75
CA THR A 25 -16.87 -1.60 -11.89
C THR A 25 -16.33 -1.44 -10.48
N GLU A 26 -16.71 -0.34 -9.83
CA GLU A 26 -16.32 -0.06 -8.46
C GLU A 26 -16.99 -1.01 -7.49
N ILE A 27 -16.19 -1.48 -6.53
CA ILE A 27 -16.63 -2.37 -5.48
C ILE A 27 -16.27 -1.88 -4.07
N GLY A 28 -15.74 -0.68 -3.89
CA GLY A 28 -15.62 -0.06 -2.56
C GLY A 28 -14.23 0.49 -2.28
N ASP A 29 -13.97 0.84 -1.04
CA ASP A 29 -12.74 1.49 -0.60
C ASP A 29 -11.65 0.50 -0.20
N SER A 30 -10.40 0.92 -0.36
CA SER A 30 -9.18 0.27 0.15
C SER A 30 -8.21 1.33 0.71
N SER A 31 -7.31 0.90 1.62
CA SER A 31 -6.16 1.69 2.06
C SER A 31 -5.01 1.69 1.07
N ASP A 32 -4.91 0.68 0.20
CA ASP A 32 -3.79 0.47 -0.72
C ASP A 32 -4.24 0.03 -2.12
N CYS A 33 -3.41 0.32 -3.12
CA CYS A 33 -3.60 0.02 -4.53
C CYS A 33 -3.41 -1.45 -4.92
N LEU A 34 -2.71 -2.25 -4.10
CA LEU A 34 -2.48 -3.67 -4.36
C LEU A 34 -3.53 -4.57 -3.69
N THR A 35 -4.50 -3.98 -3.00
CA THR A 35 -5.57 -4.72 -2.31
C THR A 35 -6.68 -5.12 -3.28
N GLY A 36 -6.77 -6.43 -3.55
CA GLY A 36 -7.72 -7.00 -4.50
C GLY A 36 -7.12 -7.15 -5.90
N ASP A 37 -7.95 -7.48 -6.89
CA ASP A 37 -7.48 -7.71 -8.27
C ASP A 37 -7.17 -6.39 -8.98
N TYR A 38 -7.97 -5.37 -8.70
CA TYR A 38 -7.88 -4.05 -9.31
C TYR A 38 -8.21 -2.95 -8.31
N ALA A 39 -7.51 -1.82 -8.41
CA ALA A 39 -7.81 -0.60 -7.68
C ALA A 39 -7.65 0.63 -8.58
N CYS A 40 -8.28 1.74 -8.21
CA CYS A 40 -8.06 3.02 -8.89
C CYS A 40 -8.10 4.19 -7.93
N ALA A 41 -7.46 5.28 -8.33
CA ALA A 41 -7.51 6.54 -7.60
C ALA A 41 -7.30 7.74 -8.52
N GLU A 42 -7.76 8.90 -8.05
CA GLU A 42 -7.38 10.19 -8.61
C GLU A 42 -6.22 10.77 -7.79
N LEU A 43 -5.17 11.20 -8.47
CA LEU A 43 -3.99 11.78 -7.87
C LEU A 43 -4.10 13.30 -7.79
N PRO A 44 -3.41 13.95 -6.83
CA PRO A 44 -3.51 15.41 -6.64
C PRO A 44 -3.13 16.26 -7.85
N ASN A 45 -2.30 15.72 -8.74
CA ASN A 45 -1.85 16.36 -9.99
C ASN A 45 -2.79 16.12 -11.19
N GLY A 46 -3.99 15.57 -10.95
CA GLY A 46 -5.03 15.39 -11.98
C GLY A 46 -4.88 14.13 -12.82
N TRP A 47 -4.01 13.20 -12.43
CA TRP A 47 -3.91 11.88 -13.05
C TRP A 47 -4.90 10.91 -12.44
N PHE A 48 -5.52 10.09 -13.28
CA PHE A 48 -6.33 8.94 -12.88
C PHE A 48 -5.53 7.67 -13.11
N VAL A 49 -5.35 6.87 -12.07
CA VAL A 49 -4.55 5.64 -12.08
C VAL A 49 -5.43 4.44 -11.83
N ILE A 50 -5.18 3.36 -12.59
CA ILE A 50 -5.70 2.02 -12.33
C ILE A 50 -4.50 1.11 -12.10
N VAL A 51 -4.55 0.32 -11.02
CA VAL A 51 -3.59 -0.72 -10.69
C VAL A 51 -4.26 -2.07 -10.84
N ALA A 52 -3.56 -3.00 -11.46
CA ALA A 52 -3.95 -4.39 -11.66
C ALA A 52 -2.92 -5.30 -10.97
N ASN A 53 -3.38 -6.06 -9.97
CA ASN A 53 -2.65 -7.15 -9.34
C ASN A 53 -3.00 -8.52 -10.00
N ASP A 54 -3.94 -8.51 -10.95
CA ASP A 54 -4.32 -9.69 -11.72
C ASP A 54 -3.25 -10.02 -12.77
N ARG A 55 -2.64 -11.21 -12.64
CA ARG A 55 -1.64 -11.74 -13.58
C ARG A 55 -2.17 -12.00 -14.98
N THR A 56 -3.49 -12.00 -15.17
CA THR A 56 -4.14 -12.15 -16.47
C THR A 56 -4.35 -10.81 -17.18
N PHE A 57 -4.04 -9.69 -16.53
CA PHE A 57 -4.13 -8.37 -17.13
C PHE A 57 -3.09 -8.21 -18.24
N VAL A 58 -3.54 -7.80 -19.43
CA VAL A 58 -2.67 -7.58 -20.59
C VAL A 58 -2.50 -6.08 -20.78
N LEU A 59 -1.42 -5.52 -20.23
CA LEU A 59 -1.19 -4.07 -20.21
C LEU A 59 -1.25 -3.44 -21.61
N SER A 60 -0.59 -4.03 -22.60
CA SER A 60 -0.52 -3.48 -23.96
C SER A 60 -1.91 -3.34 -24.63
N GLN A 61 -2.78 -4.34 -24.43
CA GLN A 61 -4.16 -4.29 -24.94
C GLN A 61 -4.99 -3.23 -24.22
N ALA A 62 -4.83 -3.14 -22.90
CA ALA A 62 -5.51 -2.15 -22.09
C ALA A 62 -5.08 -0.73 -22.49
N LEU A 63 -3.77 -0.45 -22.56
CA LEU A 63 -3.19 0.83 -23.00
C LEU A 63 -3.68 1.24 -24.38
N LYS A 64 -3.63 0.32 -25.36
CA LYS A 64 -4.15 0.57 -26.71
C LYS A 64 -5.62 0.99 -26.71
N SER A 65 -6.43 0.39 -25.84
CA SER A 65 -7.87 0.67 -25.77
C SER A 65 -8.14 2.01 -25.08
N VAL A 66 -7.49 2.29 -23.95
CA VAL A 66 -7.76 3.50 -23.16
C VAL A 66 -7.12 4.76 -23.74
N SER A 67 -6.03 4.62 -24.50
CA SER A 67 -5.35 5.74 -25.18
C SER A 67 -5.99 6.10 -26.53
N ALA A 68 -7.11 5.48 -26.92
CA ALA A 68 -7.79 5.86 -28.16
C ALA A 68 -8.24 7.34 -28.09
N GLY A 69 -7.64 8.20 -28.92
CA GLY A 69 -7.91 9.64 -28.96
C GLY A 69 -7.24 10.46 -27.85
N ARG A 70 -6.21 9.93 -27.16
CA ARG A 70 -5.51 10.59 -26.05
C ARG A 70 -4.15 9.96 -25.75
N SER A 71 -3.41 10.55 -24.81
CA SER A 71 -2.20 9.96 -24.26
C SER A 71 -2.50 9.15 -22.99
N ALA A 72 -1.77 8.06 -22.80
CA ALA A 72 -1.75 7.28 -21.57
C ALA A 72 -0.32 6.77 -21.33
N ILE A 73 0.02 6.52 -20.07
CA ILE A 73 1.20 5.72 -19.73
C ILE A 73 0.75 4.47 -19.00
N GLY A 74 1.57 3.43 -19.05
CA GLY A 74 1.37 2.27 -18.20
C GLY A 74 2.64 1.47 -18.06
N GLY A 75 2.76 0.79 -16.94
CA GLY A 75 3.96 0.03 -16.60
C GLY A 75 3.62 -1.27 -15.92
N GLU A 76 4.63 -2.12 -15.82
CA GLU A 76 4.58 -3.37 -15.05
C GLU A 76 5.86 -3.50 -14.25
N MET A 77 5.76 -4.16 -13.10
CA MET A 77 6.93 -4.55 -12.32
C MET A 77 6.76 -5.94 -11.74
N SER A 78 7.88 -6.62 -11.49
CA SER A 78 7.92 -7.86 -10.75
C SER A 78 9.22 -7.99 -9.96
N GLU A 79 9.17 -7.72 -8.66
CA GLU A 79 10.30 -7.82 -7.73
C GLU A 79 10.86 -9.25 -7.63
N THR A 80 10.09 -10.27 -8.02
CA THR A 80 10.58 -11.67 -7.97
C THR A 80 11.65 -11.94 -9.03
N VAL A 81 11.59 -11.23 -10.16
CA VAL A 81 12.54 -11.38 -11.29
C VAL A 81 13.25 -10.07 -11.61
N MET A 82 13.04 -9.03 -10.80
CA MET A 82 13.59 -7.68 -10.98
C MET A 82 13.36 -7.10 -12.39
N VAL A 83 12.19 -7.39 -12.98
CA VAL A 83 11.78 -6.78 -14.27
C VAL A 83 10.89 -5.58 -14.00
N SER A 84 11.17 -4.46 -14.66
CA SER A 84 10.31 -3.27 -14.65
C SER A 84 10.20 -2.65 -16.04
N GLN A 85 9.04 -2.10 -16.36
CA GLN A 85 8.81 -1.44 -17.64
C GLN A 85 7.81 -0.31 -17.55
N LEU A 86 7.97 0.68 -18.43
CA LEU A 86 7.05 1.79 -18.61
C LEU A 86 6.89 2.11 -20.09
N HIS A 87 5.66 2.31 -20.52
CA HIS A 87 5.29 2.60 -21.90
C HIS A 87 4.47 3.88 -21.99
N GLY A 88 4.74 4.66 -23.04
CA GLY A 88 3.87 5.74 -23.49
C GLY A 88 3.02 5.29 -24.67
N TYR A 89 1.74 5.65 -24.64
CA TYR A 89 0.81 5.43 -25.73
C TYR A 89 0.13 6.74 -26.13
N GLU A 90 -0.02 6.92 -27.44
CA GLU A 90 -0.75 8.03 -28.06
C GLU A 90 -1.70 7.48 -29.12
N ASP A 91 -2.98 7.86 -29.05
CA ASP A 91 -4.01 7.47 -30.01
C ASP A 91 -4.08 5.96 -30.29
N GLY A 92 -3.93 5.15 -29.24
CA GLY A 92 -3.97 3.69 -29.32
C GLY A 92 -2.70 3.05 -29.88
N ARG A 93 -1.58 3.77 -29.95
CA ARG A 93 -0.31 3.28 -30.49
C ARG A 93 0.84 3.51 -29.50
N PRO A 94 1.80 2.59 -29.41
CA PRO A 94 2.99 2.81 -28.61
C PRO A 94 3.80 3.97 -29.20
N SER A 95 4.19 4.93 -28.35
CA SER A 95 5.02 6.09 -28.70
C SER A 95 6.46 5.92 -28.22
N TRP A 96 6.64 5.31 -27.03
CA TRP A 96 7.93 5.01 -26.44
C TRP A 96 7.83 3.89 -25.40
N SER A 97 8.95 3.26 -25.07
CA SER A 97 9.08 2.28 -23.99
C SER A 97 10.44 2.41 -23.30
N VAL A 98 10.47 2.07 -22.01
CA VAL A 98 11.68 1.87 -21.20
C VAL A 98 11.49 0.55 -20.47
N VAL A 99 12.38 -0.42 -20.70
CA VAL A 99 12.27 -1.78 -20.16
C VAL A 99 13.61 -2.16 -19.53
N HIS A 100 13.57 -2.59 -18.27
CA HIS A 100 14.69 -3.25 -17.59
C HIS A 100 14.36 -4.74 -17.41
N ASP A 101 15.25 -5.59 -17.92
CA ASP A 101 15.21 -7.04 -17.73
C ASP A 101 16.65 -7.53 -17.44
N PRO A 102 16.93 -7.95 -16.20
CA PRO A 102 18.27 -8.35 -15.79
C PRO A 102 18.75 -9.64 -16.48
N ASP A 103 17.84 -10.45 -17.05
CA ASP A 103 18.20 -11.62 -17.86
C ASP A 103 18.69 -11.22 -19.27
N VAL A 104 18.39 -10.01 -19.73
CA VAL A 104 18.82 -9.44 -21.02
C VAL A 104 20.04 -8.54 -20.85
N ASP A 105 19.95 -7.56 -19.94
CA ASP A 105 21.03 -6.62 -19.62
C ASP A 105 20.93 -6.16 -18.16
N LEU A 106 21.82 -6.70 -17.32
CA LEU A 106 21.84 -6.44 -15.87
C LEU A 106 22.11 -4.97 -15.53
N GLU A 107 22.85 -4.24 -16.35
CA GLU A 107 23.25 -2.85 -16.07
C GLU A 107 22.52 -1.82 -16.95
N GLY A 108 21.68 -2.29 -17.86
CA GLY A 108 21.09 -1.47 -18.92
C GLY A 108 19.58 -1.49 -18.98
N VAL A 109 19.06 -0.73 -19.92
CA VAL A 109 17.63 -0.66 -20.23
C VAL A 109 17.44 -0.61 -21.74
N GLU A 110 16.43 -1.32 -22.22
CA GLU A 110 15.96 -1.20 -23.60
C GLU A 110 15.05 0.03 -23.71
N VAL A 111 15.29 0.84 -24.74
CA VAL A 111 14.53 2.07 -24.99
C VAL A 111 14.08 2.08 -26.44
N GLU A 112 12.77 2.15 -26.66
CA GLU A 112 12.19 2.41 -27.98
C GLU A 112 11.49 3.77 -28.01
N GLY A 113 11.54 4.44 -29.17
CA GLY A 113 10.91 5.75 -29.35
C GLY A 113 11.65 6.90 -28.66
N LEU A 114 10.90 7.93 -28.26
CA LEU A 114 11.43 9.10 -27.54
C LEU A 114 10.78 9.16 -26.15
N PRO A 115 11.47 8.71 -25.09
CA PRO A 115 10.96 8.83 -23.72
C PRO A 115 10.90 10.31 -23.30
N PRO A 116 10.09 10.64 -22.27
CA PRO A 116 9.90 12.02 -21.84
C PRO A 116 11.14 12.59 -21.15
N ASP A 117 11.23 13.93 -21.11
CA ASP A 117 12.40 14.69 -20.65
C ASP A 117 13.08 14.19 -19.35
N PRO A 118 12.35 13.78 -18.28
CA PRO A 118 12.97 13.31 -17.04
C PRO A 118 13.85 12.05 -17.20
N PHE A 119 13.64 11.25 -18.25
CA PHE A 119 14.31 9.97 -18.45
C PHE A 119 15.84 10.10 -18.41
N SER A 120 16.40 11.05 -19.16
CA SER A 120 17.86 11.16 -19.33
C SER A 120 18.58 11.48 -18.02
N GLU A 121 17.96 12.28 -17.15
CA GLU A 121 18.51 12.62 -15.84
C GLU A 121 18.43 11.43 -14.88
N LEU A 122 17.28 10.75 -14.82
CA LEU A 122 17.08 9.57 -13.97
C LEU A 122 18.03 8.43 -14.36
N GLN A 123 18.17 8.15 -15.66
CA GLN A 123 19.12 7.15 -16.15
C GLN A 123 20.54 7.50 -15.73
N ALA A 124 20.97 8.75 -15.90
CA ALA A 124 22.31 9.18 -15.52
C ALA A 124 22.56 9.11 -14.00
N GLN A 125 21.52 9.29 -13.17
CA GLN A 125 21.61 9.12 -11.72
C GLN A 125 21.79 7.65 -11.34
N LEU A 126 20.94 6.76 -11.87
CA LEU A 126 21.00 5.32 -11.55
C LEU A 126 22.26 4.64 -12.12
N THR A 127 22.74 5.04 -13.31
CA THR A 127 24.03 4.56 -13.84
C THR A 127 25.19 4.91 -12.92
N LYS A 128 25.16 6.07 -12.25
CA LYS A 128 26.20 6.42 -11.26
C LYS A 128 26.14 5.51 -10.03
N GLN A 129 24.95 5.11 -9.58
CA GLN A 129 24.79 4.17 -8.46
C GLN A 129 25.35 2.79 -8.81
N VAL A 130 24.99 2.27 -10.00
CA VAL A 130 25.57 1.02 -10.53
C VAL A 130 27.09 1.09 -10.59
N GLN A 131 27.67 2.20 -11.05
CA GLN A 131 29.12 2.37 -11.11
C GLN A 131 29.79 2.50 -9.73
N ALA A 132 29.10 3.03 -8.73
CA ALA A 132 29.63 3.27 -7.39
C ALA A 132 29.56 2.03 -6.51
N GLU A 133 28.45 1.29 -6.59
CA GLU A 133 28.12 0.21 -5.65
C GLU A 133 28.10 -1.18 -6.31
N GLY A 134 28.11 -1.23 -7.64
CA GLY A 134 27.94 -2.46 -8.41
C GLY A 134 26.49 -2.96 -8.39
N THR A 135 26.25 -4.11 -9.01
CA THR A 135 24.93 -4.78 -9.09
C THR A 135 24.82 -6.01 -8.20
N ASP A 136 25.86 -6.31 -7.41
CA ASP A 136 25.97 -7.56 -6.64
C ASP A 136 24.95 -7.62 -5.47
N GLU A 137 24.52 -6.45 -4.97
CA GLU A 137 23.59 -6.36 -3.83
C GLU A 137 22.25 -5.69 -4.17
N VAL A 138 22.23 -4.75 -5.12
CA VAL A 138 21.04 -3.95 -5.47
C VAL A 138 20.97 -3.76 -6.98
N ASP A 139 19.83 -4.09 -7.56
CA ASP A 139 19.51 -3.78 -8.95
C ASP A 139 18.91 -2.37 -9.03
N TRP A 140 19.79 -1.40 -9.26
CA TRP A 140 19.39 0.01 -9.37
C TRP A 140 18.61 0.32 -10.65
N MET A 141 18.76 -0.47 -11.72
CA MET A 141 18.09 -0.19 -12.99
C MET A 141 16.62 -0.58 -12.96
N PHE A 142 16.25 -1.54 -12.10
CA PHE A 142 14.86 -1.85 -11.78
C PHE A 142 14.02 -0.60 -11.44
N ASP A 143 14.58 0.37 -10.73
CA ASP A 143 13.84 1.56 -10.29
C ASP A 143 13.59 2.58 -11.41
N LEU A 144 14.31 2.51 -12.54
CA LEU A 144 14.25 3.55 -13.58
C LEU A 144 12.83 3.75 -14.14
N ALA A 145 12.12 2.67 -14.45
CA ALA A 145 10.75 2.73 -14.96
C ALA A 145 9.77 3.25 -13.89
N LEU A 146 10.00 2.92 -12.62
CA LEU A 146 9.17 3.32 -11.48
C LEU A 146 9.35 4.81 -11.20
N ASP A 147 10.59 5.29 -11.13
CA ASP A 147 10.92 6.69 -10.91
C ASP A 147 10.48 7.57 -12.08
N LEU A 148 10.57 7.06 -13.31
CA LEU A 148 10.02 7.74 -14.48
C LEU A 148 8.49 7.87 -14.39
N SER A 149 7.79 6.85 -13.90
CA SER A 149 6.34 6.90 -13.65
C SER A 149 6.00 7.98 -12.61
N VAL A 150 6.77 8.10 -11.53
CA VAL A 150 6.62 9.18 -10.53
C VAL A 150 6.87 10.54 -11.16
N ALA A 151 7.93 10.71 -11.95
CA ALA A 151 8.25 11.99 -12.57
C ALA A 151 7.15 12.47 -13.55
N ILE A 152 6.44 11.55 -14.22
CA ILE A 152 5.38 11.89 -15.17
C ILE A 152 4.03 12.09 -14.48
N CYS A 153 3.60 11.11 -13.68
CA CYS A 153 2.24 11.04 -13.16
C CYS A 153 2.15 11.04 -11.63
N GLY A 154 3.28 11.00 -10.92
CA GLY A 154 3.32 10.98 -9.45
C GLY A 154 2.91 9.65 -8.84
N PHE A 155 2.96 8.55 -9.62
CA PHE A 155 2.57 7.22 -9.16
C PHE A 155 3.68 6.20 -9.28
N ARG A 156 3.81 5.37 -8.24
CA ARG A 156 4.65 4.17 -8.16
C ARG A 156 3.90 3.11 -7.34
N PRO A 157 3.78 1.85 -7.82
CA PRO A 157 2.95 0.81 -7.19
C PRO A 157 3.49 0.24 -5.87
N ASP A 158 4.80 0.21 -5.68
CA ASP A 158 5.50 -0.10 -4.42
C ASP A 158 5.76 1.16 -3.57
N GLY A 159 5.36 2.33 -4.09
CA GLY A 159 5.48 3.60 -3.41
C GLY A 159 4.31 3.84 -2.46
N GLU A 160 4.59 4.55 -1.39
CA GLU A 160 3.55 5.03 -0.48
C GLU A 160 2.71 6.12 -1.19
N SER A 161 1.42 5.87 -1.42
CA SER A 161 0.51 6.81 -2.10
C SER A 161 -0.61 7.27 -1.18
N ARG A 162 -0.81 8.59 -1.07
CA ARG A 162 -1.92 9.22 -0.32
C ARG A 162 -3.26 9.16 -1.06
N ALA A 163 -3.33 8.45 -2.18
CA ALA A 163 -4.50 8.46 -3.01
C ALA A 163 -5.65 7.70 -2.35
N GLU A 164 -6.86 8.17 -2.61
CA GLU A 164 -8.08 7.57 -2.09
C GLU A 164 -8.49 6.37 -2.96
N TRP A 165 -7.94 5.19 -2.65
CA TRP A 165 -8.10 3.98 -3.47
C TRP A 165 -9.51 3.39 -3.46
N THR A 166 -10.05 3.15 -4.64
CA THR A 166 -11.32 2.44 -4.87
C THR A 166 -11.01 1.10 -5.49
N GLN A 167 -11.40 0.01 -4.83
CA GLN A 167 -11.35 -1.35 -5.37
C GLN A 167 -12.29 -1.50 -6.54
N LEU A 168 -11.84 -2.26 -7.54
CA LEU A 168 -12.58 -2.55 -8.76
C LEU A 168 -12.70 -4.07 -8.96
N THR A 169 -13.68 -4.48 -9.77
CA THR A 169 -13.79 -5.84 -10.29
C THR A 169 -14.25 -5.82 -11.74
N LEU A 170 -14.00 -6.91 -12.47
CA LEU A 170 -14.53 -7.09 -13.81
C LEU A 170 -16.06 -7.20 -13.76
N LYS A 171 -16.76 -6.53 -14.68
CA LYS A 171 -18.22 -6.61 -14.82
C LYS A 171 -18.71 -8.04 -15.13
N THR A 172 -17.85 -8.88 -15.69
CA THR A 172 -18.12 -10.28 -15.99
C THR A 172 -17.93 -11.20 -14.78
N ALA A 173 -17.29 -10.74 -13.71
CA ALA A 173 -17.16 -11.51 -12.48
C ALA A 173 -18.55 -11.75 -11.88
N THR A 174 -18.81 -12.98 -11.44
CA THR A 174 -20.09 -13.31 -10.81
C THR A 174 -20.24 -12.44 -9.55
N PRO A 175 -21.30 -11.61 -9.44
CA PRO A 175 -21.45 -10.75 -8.27
C PRO A 175 -21.58 -11.64 -7.04
N LYS A 176 -20.62 -11.56 -6.11
CA LYS A 176 -20.87 -12.03 -4.75
C LYS A 176 -22.05 -11.19 -4.22
N PRO A 177 -23.09 -11.81 -3.65
CA PRO A 177 -24.27 -11.09 -3.18
C PRO A 177 -23.84 -10.01 -2.18
N ARG A 178 -23.95 -8.75 -2.57
CA ARG A 178 -23.69 -7.61 -1.69
C ARG A 178 -24.98 -7.22 -1.00
N THR A 179 -24.96 -7.20 0.32
CA THR A 179 -26.10 -6.76 1.13
C THR A 179 -26.15 -5.23 1.14
N GLY A 180 -26.87 -4.65 0.17
CA GLY A 180 -27.32 -3.26 0.17
C GLY A 180 -26.26 -2.18 -0.11
N LYS A 181 -26.74 -0.94 -0.32
CA LYS A 181 -25.91 0.28 -0.29
C LYS A 181 -25.45 0.50 1.15
N LYS A 182 -24.33 -0.09 1.55
CA LYS A 182 -23.68 0.23 2.83
C LYS A 182 -22.76 1.43 2.66
N ALA A 183 -22.68 2.26 3.69
CA ALA A 183 -21.85 3.46 3.71
C ALA A 183 -20.39 3.12 3.35
N SER A 184 -19.68 4.08 2.74
CA SER A 184 -18.24 3.97 2.49
C SER A 184 -17.53 3.70 3.82
N LEU A 185 -16.73 2.63 3.87
CA LEU A 185 -15.94 2.28 5.06
C LEU A 185 -15.01 3.45 5.41
N ARG A 186 -14.36 4.02 4.40
CA ARG A 186 -13.50 5.20 4.57
C ARG A 186 -14.28 6.37 5.17
N ALA A 187 -15.48 6.66 4.68
CA ALA A 187 -16.31 7.75 5.18
C ALA A 187 -16.69 7.56 6.66
N GLU A 188 -17.09 6.35 7.05
CA GLU A 188 -17.40 6.05 8.46
C GLU A 188 -16.15 6.05 9.34
N MET A 189 -15.00 5.58 8.84
CA MET A 189 -13.72 5.71 9.54
C MET A 189 -13.35 7.19 9.78
N LYS A 190 -13.50 8.07 8.78
CA LYS A 190 -13.26 9.52 8.95
C LYS A 190 -14.19 10.12 10.01
N LYS A 191 -15.44 9.69 10.04
CA LYS A 191 -16.47 10.17 10.97
C LYS A 191 -16.24 9.69 12.40
N GLU A 192 -15.72 8.48 12.60
CA GLU A 192 -15.63 7.87 13.92
C GLU A 192 -14.21 7.69 14.47
N LEU A 193 -13.27 7.23 13.65
CA LEU A 193 -11.90 6.95 14.10
C LEU A 193 -11.08 8.24 14.26
N ILE A 194 -11.22 9.21 13.35
CA ILE A 194 -10.46 10.47 13.48
C ILE A 194 -10.81 11.19 14.80
N PRO A 195 -12.10 11.48 15.13
CA PRO A 195 -12.42 12.12 16.40
C PRO A 195 -12.01 11.29 17.62
N PHE A 196 -12.12 9.95 17.53
CA PHE A 196 -11.69 9.04 18.58
C PHE A 196 -10.19 9.16 18.87
N MET A 197 -9.34 9.17 17.83
CA MET A 197 -7.89 9.34 17.97
C MET A 197 -7.53 10.71 18.54
N LEU A 198 -8.13 11.78 17.98
CA LEU A 198 -7.87 13.16 18.43
C LEU A 198 -8.24 13.38 19.90
N ALA A 199 -9.37 12.82 20.36
CA ALA A 199 -9.81 12.90 21.75
C ALA A 199 -8.83 12.26 22.75
N ARG A 200 -7.94 11.38 22.27
CA ARG A 200 -6.94 10.67 23.07
C ARG A 200 -5.55 11.31 22.99
N GLY A 201 -5.44 12.48 22.36
CA GLY A 201 -4.21 13.26 22.29
C GLY A 201 -3.29 12.90 21.14
N TRP A 202 -3.76 12.08 20.19
CA TRP A 202 -3.07 11.86 18.93
C TRP A 202 -3.26 13.06 18.00
N LYS A 203 -2.27 13.31 17.15
CA LYS A 203 -2.34 14.33 16.11
C LYS A 203 -2.42 13.65 14.75
N GLU A 204 -3.32 14.12 13.90
CA GLU A 204 -3.37 13.68 12.51
C GLU A 204 -2.13 14.17 11.77
N GLN A 205 -1.48 13.27 11.04
CA GLN A 205 -0.32 13.61 10.24
C GLN A 205 -0.74 14.14 8.86
N THR A 206 -0.91 15.45 8.75
CA THR A 206 -1.32 16.09 7.48
C THR A 206 -0.12 16.54 6.62
N VAL A 207 1.05 16.71 7.23
CA VAL A 207 2.30 17.16 6.58
C VAL A 207 3.42 16.18 6.97
N PHE A 208 4.10 15.62 5.97
CA PHE A 208 5.25 14.74 6.19
C PHE A 208 6.53 15.45 5.75
N ALA A 209 7.64 15.13 6.43
CA ALA A 209 8.98 15.17 5.84
C ALA A 209 9.03 14.17 4.66
N ALA A 210 9.99 14.31 3.75
CA ALA A 210 9.93 13.73 2.40
C ALA A 210 9.71 12.20 2.29
N ASP A 211 9.81 11.42 3.38
CA ASP A 211 10.15 9.98 3.27
C ASP A 211 9.17 8.99 3.94
N SER A 212 7.92 9.37 4.31
CA SER A 212 6.90 8.33 4.64
C SER A 212 5.45 8.79 4.42
N PRO A 213 4.82 8.56 3.27
CA PRO A 213 3.40 8.84 3.01
C PRO A 213 2.37 7.86 3.65
N GLY A 214 1.65 8.34 4.67
CA GLY A 214 0.45 7.67 5.23
C GLY A 214 -0.81 7.66 4.35
N ASN A 215 -1.76 6.76 4.66
CA ASN A 215 -3.00 6.50 3.90
C ASN A 215 -4.21 7.39 4.30
N GLY A 216 -3.96 8.54 4.94
CA GLY A 216 -4.98 9.44 5.48
C GLY A 216 -5.55 9.04 6.84
N PHE A 217 -5.08 7.93 7.43
CA PHE A 217 -5.38 7.53 8.81
C PHE A 217 -4.10 7.37 9.62
N ASP A 218 -3.16 8.29 9.44
CA ASP A 218 -1.90 8.28 10.16
C ASP A 218 -1.92 9.29 11.29
N PHE A 219 -1.55 8.81 12.46
CA PHE A 219 -1.58 9.58 13.69
C PHE A 219 -0.24 9.50 14.41
N TYR A 220 0.16 10.58 15.06
CA TYR A 220 1.41 10.61 15.81
C TYR A 220 1.24 11.22 17.19
N ARG A 221 2.10 10.78 18.11
CA ARG A 221 2.20 11.29 19.48
C ARG A 221 3.64 11.17 19.94
N ARG A 222 4.15 12.22 20.59
CA ARG A 222 5.50 12.25 21.16
C ARG A 222 5.47 11.90 22.64
N ILE A 223 6.32 10.97 23.07
CA ILE A 223 6.49 10.56 24.47
C ILE A 223 7.98 10.69 24.81
N GLY A 224 8.36 11.80 25.44
CA GLY A 224 9.78 12.11 25.68
C GLY A 224 10.58 12.23 24.38
N VAL A 225 11.61 11.39 24.23
CA VAL A 225 12.42 11.30 23.02
C VAL A 225 11.80 10.43 21.93
N TYR A 226 10.70 9.73 22.22
CA TYR A 226 10.09 8.80 21.28
C TYR A 226 9.00 9.44 20.45
N ASN A 227 8.97 9.09 19.17
CA ASN A 227 7.86 9.33 18.26
C ASN A 227 7.07 8.04 18.11
N CYS A 228 5.79 8.07 18.46
CA CYS A 228 4.87 6.97 18.24
C CYS A 228 3.98 7.32 17.04
N ARG A 229 3.84 6.39 16.10
CA ARG A 229 2.94 6.46 14.94
C ARG A 229 1.88 5.38 15.05
N PHE A 230 0.64 5.71 14.69
CA PHE A 230 -0.43 4.79 14.38
C PHE A 230 -0.81 4.93 12.90
N TRP A 231 -1.16 3.83 12.26
CA TRP A 231 -1.81 3.81 10.94
C TRP A 231 -2.97 2.81 10.95
N PHE A 232 -3.84 2.89 9.95
CA PHE A 232 -4.96 1.97 9.80
C PHE A 232 -5.04 1.44 8.37
N ASP A 233 -4.83 0.15 8.19
CA ASP A 233 -5.11 -0.54 6.94
C ASP A 233 -6.58 -0.95 6.89
N TYR A 234 -7.20 -0.92 5.70
CA TYR A 234 -8.60 -1.28 5.56
C TYR A 234 -8.97 -1.74 4.16
N SER A 235 -10.00 -2.57 4.08
CA SER A 235 -10.71 -2.88 2.84
C SER A 235 -12.19 -3.03 3.10
N SER A 236 -13.00 -2.61 2.14
CA SER A 236 -14.46 -2.80 2.17
C SER A 236 -14.95 -3.98 1.31
N SER A 237 -14.05 -4.61 0.54
CA SER A 237 -14.37 -5.75 -0.32
C SER A 237 -13.17 -6.70 -0.50
N PRO A 238 -13.40 -8.01 -0.74
CA PRO A 238 -14.69 -8.72 -0.63
C PRO A 238 -15.22 -8.80 0.80
N ASP A 239 -14.33 -8.68 1.79
CA ASP A 239 -14.66 -8.70 3.21
C ASP A 239 -14.27 -7.35 3.84
N VAL A 240 -15.15 -6.82 4.68
CA VAL A 240 -14.93 -5.55 5.39
C VAL A 240 -13.98 -5.79 6.55
N TRP A 241 -12.86 -5.08 6.59
CA TRP A 241 -11.90 -5.13 7.70
C TRP A 241 -11.19 -3.79 7.92
N VAL A 242 -10.82 -3.55 9.17
CA VAL A 242 -9.94 -2.45 9.59
C VAL A 242 -8.87 -3.05 10.51
N ALA A 243 -7.61 -2.72 10.27
CA ALA A 243 -6.47 -3.20 11.03
C ALA A 243 -5.58 -2.03 11.45
N PRO A 244 -5.62 -1.61 12.72
CA PRO A 244 -4.65 -0.66 13.23
C PRO A 244 -3.27 -1.31 13.35
N GLY A 245 -2.24 -0.51 13.12
CA GLY A 245 -0.86 -0.81 13.46
C GLY A 245 -0.20 0.38 14.15
N PHE A 246 0.89 0.13 14.87
CA PHE A 246 1.68 1.19 15.48
C PHE A 246 3.18 0.93 15.36
N TYR A 247 3.95 2.00 15.44
CA TYR A 247 5.39 1.99 15.37
C TYR A 247 5.96 3.02 16.35
N ILE A 248 7.06 2.67 17.01
CA ILE A 248 7.76 3.54 17.95
C ILE A 248 9.19 3.72 17.48
N GLU A 249 9.61 4.97 17.39
CA GLU A 249 10.95 5.39 16.99
C GLU A 249 11.57 6.27 18.07
N ASP A 250 12.87 6.13 18.25
CA ASP A 250 13.69 6.94 19.13
C ASP A 250 14.33 8.08 18.33
N PHE A 251 13.92 9.32 18.63
CA PHE A 251 14.41 10.55 18.00
C PHE A 251 15.56 11.18 18.79
N SER A 252 16.18 10.46 19.73
CA SER A 252 17.37 10.95 20.42
C SER A 252 18.63 10.93 19.53
N THR A 253 18.62 10.15 18.45
CA THR A 253 19.70 10.05 17.45
C THR A 253 19.29 10.68 16.13
N GLU A 254 20.25 11.17 15.35
CA GLU A 254 19.98 11.72 13.99
C GLU A 254 19.40 10.66 13.04
N GLU A 255 19.74 9.38 13.26
CA GLU A 255 19.31 8.27 12.40
C GLU A 255 17.88 7.77 12.70
N HIS A 256 17.20 8.30 13.74
CA HIS A 256 15.87 7.85 14.19
C HIS A 256 15.74 6.33 14.30
N ARG A 257 16.11 5.77 15.45
CA ARG A 257 16.15 4.31 15.63
C ARG A 257 14.76 3.74 15.87
N GLY A 258 14.31 2.84 14.99
CA GLY A 258 13.11 2.02 15.21
C GLY A 258 13.23 1.10 16.43
N ILE A 259 12.23 1.09 17.30
CA ILE A 259 12.23 0.33 18.57
C ILE A 259 11.31 -0.88 18.48
N VAL A 260 10.01 -0.62 18.36
CA VAL A 260 8.98 -1.65 18.34
C VAL A 260 7.93 -1.31 17.30
N GLN A 261 7.49 -2.33 16.58
CA GLN A 261 6.31 -2.29 15.74
C GLN A 261 5.29 -3.27 16.31
N GLY A 262 4.02 -2.89 16.25
CA GLY A 262 2.96 -3.82 16.61
C GLY A 262 1.74 -3.65 15.72
N GLY A 263 0.89 -4.67 15.76
CA GLY A 263 -0.30 -4.73 14.93
C GLY A 263 -1.28 -5.77 15.42
N ARG A 264 -2.38 -5.90 14.68
CA ARG A 264 -3.41 -6.90 14.98
C ARG A 264 -2.86 -8.31 14.85
N PHE A 265 -3.11 -9.13 15.87
CA PHE A 265 -2.84 -10.56 15.80
C PHE A 265 -4.09 -11.35 15.40
N TYR A 266 -4.04 -12.08 14.28
CA TYR A 266 -5.00 -13.12 13.98
C TYR A 266 -4.38 -14.50 14.21
N ARG A 267 -4.41 -15.00 15.45
CA ARG A 267 -4.34 -16.46 15.63
C ARG A 267 -5.71 -17.05 15.38
N VAL A 268 -5.97 -17.45 14.13
CA VAL A 268 -6.85 -18.60 13.94
C VAL A 268 -6.11 -19.77 14.61
N PRO A 269 -6.68 -20.45 15.61
CA PRO A 269 -6.01 -21.59 16.21
C PRO A 269 -5.64 -22.57 15.10
N TYR A 270 -4.34 -22.76 14.88
CA TYR A 270 -3.86 -23.70 13.88
C TYR A 270 -4.24 -25.10 14.36
N ILE A 271 -5.25 -25.68 13.72
CA ILE A 271 -5.62 -27.07 13.90
C ILE A 271 -4.78 -27.84 12.87
N PRO A 272 -3.79 -28.66 13.30
CA PRO A 272 -3.00 -29.46 12.38
C PRO A 272 -3.90 -30.29 11.46
N PHE A 273 -3.52 -30.41 10.18
CA PHE A 273 -4.31 -31.12 9.17
C PHE A 273 -4.77 -32.51 9.64
N TRP A 274 -3.90 -33.27 10.34
CA TRP A 274 -4.24 -34.60 10.84
C TRP A 274 -5.37 -34.58 11.89
N LYS A 275 -5.45 -33.56 12.77
CA LYS A 275 -6.56 -33.41 13.73
C LYS A 275 -7.87 -33.07 13.02
N ARG A 276 -7.80 -32.26 11.96
CA ARG A 276 -8.95 -31.88 11.13
C ARG A 276 -9.44 -33.07 10.29
N LEU A 277 -8.53 -33.84 9.70
CA LEU A 277 -8.82 -35.04 8.91
C LEU A 277 -9.45 -36.15 9.76
N LEU A 278 -8.95 -36.37 10.97
CA LEU A 278 -9.47 -37.37 11.90
C LEU A 278 -10.73 -36.93 12.66
N GLY A 279 -11.19 -35.69 12.45
CA GLY A 279 -12.37 -35.14 13.13
C GLY A 279 -12.20 -34.95 14.65
N LEU A 280 -10.96 -34.93 15.15
CA LEU A 280 -10.63 -34.80 16.58
C LEU A 280 -10.87 -33.37 17.10
N GLU A 281 -10.65 -32.39 16.23
CA GLU A 281 -10.95 -30.97 16.50
C GLU A 281 -11.63 -30.39 15.25
N LYS A 282 -12.78 -29.74 15.46
CA LYS A 282 -13.44 -28.94 14.42
C LYS A 282 -13.10 -27.48 14.67
N PRO A 283 -12.80 -26.68 13.63
CA PRO A 283 -12.72 -25.25 13.80
C PRO A 283 -14.05 -24.77 14.38
N PRO A 284 -14.03 -23.83 15.34
CA PRO A 284 -15.26 -23.24 15.84
C PRO A 284 -16.06 -22.69 14.64
N PRO A 285 -17.39 -22.80 14.66
CA PRO A 285 -18.20 -22.19 13.62
C PRO A 285 -17.87 -20.68 13.57
N PRO A 286 -17.81 -20.09 12.36
CA PRO A 286 -17.58 -18.66 12.25
C PRO A 286 -18.68 -17.93 13.05
N PRO A 287 -18.32 -16.85 13.76
CA PRO A 287 -19.33 -16.03 14.43
C PRO A 287 -20.36 -15.55 13.41
N PRO A 288 -21.63 -15.34 13.83
CA PRO A 288 -22.63 -14.79 12.94
C PRO A 288 -22.15 -13.46 12.36
N LEU A 289 -22.47 -13.21 11.09
CA LEU A 289 -22.15 -11.94 10.45
C LEU A 289 -22.87 -10.81 11.21
N PRO A 290 -22.17 -9.73 11.58
CA PRO A 290 -22.79 -8.59 12.23
C PRO A 290 -23.83 -7.95 11.30
N GLU A 291 -24.90 -7.38 11.88
CA GLU A 291 -25.91 -6.64 11.13
C GLU A 291 -25.29 -5.48 10.35
N ASP A 292 -24.36 -4.77 11.00
CA ASP A 292 -23.51 -3.74 10.41
C ASP A 292 -22.01 -4.12 10.52
N PRO A 293 -21.43 -4.69 9.44
CA PRO A 293 -20.01 -5.05 9.43
C PRO A 293 -19.07 -3.84 9.43
N VAL A 294 -19.50 -2.66 8.97
CA VAL A 294 -18.66 -1.46 9.00
C VAL A 294 -18.53 -0.97 10.43
N ALA A 295 -19.66 -0.78 11.12
CA ALA A 295 -19.66 -0.37 12.52
C ALA A 295 -18.92 -1.39 13.42
N ASP A 296 -19.14 -2.69 13.21
CA ASP A 296 -18.44 -3.76 13.95
C ASP A 296 -16.91 -3.69 13.77
N GLN A 297 -16.41 -3.45 12.55
CA GLN A 297 -14.96 -3.31 12.33
C GLN A 297 -14.39 -2.03 12.93
N ILE A 298 -15.12 -0.92 12.89
CA ILE A 298 -14.71 0.35 13.53
C ILE A 298 -14.59 0.16 15.04
N GLU A 299 -15.58 -0.48 15.70
CA GLU A 299 -15.52 -0.75 17.15
C GLU A 299 -14.37 -1.70 17.51
N LYS A 300 -14.13 -2.74 16.70
CA LYS A 300 -12.96 -3.62 16.88
C LYS A 300 -11.64 -2.86 16.74
N ALA A 301 -11.55 -1.94 15.78
CA ALA A 301 -10.37 -1.10 15.61
C ALA A 301 -10.15 -0.19 16.82
N LYS A 302 -11.20 0.47 17.34
CA LYS A 302 -11.12 1.29 18.57
C LYS A 302 -10.63 0.47 19.78
N ALA A 303 -11.14 -0.75 19.95
CA ALA A 303 -10.72 -1.63 21.04
C ALA A 303 -9.23 -2.00 20.92
N LEU A 304 -8.75 -2.31 19.71
CA LEU A 304 -7.34 -2.59 19.46
C LEU A 304 -6.44 -1.37 19.72
N VAL A 305 -6.87 -0.17 19.34
CA VAL A 305 -6.14 1.07 19.64
C VAL A 305 -5.95 1.24 21.15
N ILE A 306 -7.00 0.99 21.95
CA ILE A 306 -6.91 1.09 23.42
C ILE A 306 -5.87 0.10 23.97
N ASP A 307 -5.83 -1.12 23.45
CA ASP A 307 -4.84 -2.13 23.85
C ASP A 307 -3.42 -1.74 23.44
N MET A 308 -3.25 -1.22 22.23
CA MET A 308 -1.96 -0.76 21.70
C MET A 308 -1.44 0.47 22.46
N GLU A 309 -2.31 1.43 22.80
CA GLU A 309 -1.93 2.58 23.63
C GLU A 309 -1.54 2.17 25.04
N ALA A 310 -2.25 1.20 25.64
CA ALA A 310 -1.86 0.66 26.93
C ALA A 310 -0.44 0.09 26.87
N PHE A 311 -0.09 -0.65 25.80
CA PHE A 311 1.28 -1.11 25.58
C PHE A 311 2.27 0.04 25.37
N ILE A 312 1.92 1.06 24.56
CA ILE A 312 2.78 2.23 24.33
C ILE A 312 3.07 2.95 25.65
N ASP A 313 2.07 3.12 26.52
CA ASP A 313 2.20 3.84 27.78
C ASP A 313 2.90 3.03 28.89
N THR A 314 2.75 1.70 28.92
CA THR A 314 3.23 0.86 30.05
C THR A 314 4.24 -0.22 29.71
N GLY A 315 4.36 -0.61 28.44
CA GLY A 315 5.09 -1.80 27.99
C GLY A 315 4.37 -3.13 28.22
N GLU A 316 3.15 -3.13 28.78
CA GLU A 316 2.41 -4.35 29.07
C GLU A 316 1.82 -4.97 27.79
N VAL A 317 2.27 -6.18 27.45
CA VAL A 317 1.81 -6.90 26.26
C VAL A 317 0.42 -7.50 26.51
N ARG A 318 -0.55 -7.13 25.69
CA ARG A 318 -1.89 -7.69 25.70
C ARG A 318 -2.02 -8.82 24.66
N PRO A 319 -2.90 -9.82 24.88
CA PRO A 319 -3.05 -10.96 23.97
C PRO A 319 -3.62 -10.60 22.59
N THR A 320 -4.14 -9.37 22.44
CA THR A 320 -4.76 -8.83 21.24
C THR A 320 -3.77 -8.18 20.26
N ILE A 321 -2.53 -7.95 20.69
CA ILE A 321 -1.49 -7.28 19.91
C ILE A 321 -0.31 -8.23 19.66
N GLU A 322 0.22 -8.22 18.45
CA GLU A 322 1.50 -8.85 18.12
C GLU A 322 2.58 -7.77 18.07
N LEU A 323 3.78 -8.10 18.55
CA LEU A 323 4.90 -7.19 18.66
C LEU A 323 6.11 -7.75 17.92
N SER A 324 6.83 -6.88 17.24
CA SER A 324 8.12 -7.14 16.64
C SER A 324 9.12 -6.08 17.10
N TYR A 325 10.16 -6.51 17.79
CA TYR A 325 11.26 -5.65 18.23
C TYR A 325 12.33 -5.58 17.14
N ARG A 326 12.87 -4.39 16.89
CA ARG A 326 14.00 -4.21 15.97
C ARG A 326 15.29 -4.75 16.60
N ARG A 327 16.29 -5.12 15.78
CA ARG A 327 17.50 -5.88 16.20
C ARG A 327 18.23 -5.32 17.44
N ASN A 328 18.14 -4.03 17.70
CA ASN A 328 18.87 -3.36 18.78
C ASN A 328 17.97 -2.97 19.98
N ALA A 329 16.67 -3.24 19.92
CA ALA A 329 15.72 -3.00 21.00
C ALA A 329 15.38 -4.32 21.69
N THR A 330 15.56 -4.39 23.00
CA THR A 330 15.28 -5.62 23.79
C THR A 330 14.07 -5.48 24.69
N SER A 331 13.56 -4.26 24.90
CA SER A 331 12.42 -3.97 25.77
C SER A 331 11.76 -2.64 25.41
N TRP A 332 10.50 -2.49 25.80
CA TRP A 332 9.77 -1.22 25.80
C TRP A 332 9.02 -1.06 27.13
N PRO A 333 9.02 0.13 27.76
CA PRO A 333 9.88 1.28 27.47
C PRO A 333 11.37 0.95 27.68
N GLU A 334 12.28 1.55 26.90
CA GLU A 334 13.70 1.36 27.18
C GLU A 334 14.08 2.09 28.47
N LYS A 335 14.93 1.46 29.29
CA LYS A 335 15.52 2.13 30.45
C LYS A 335 16.65 3.01 29.95
N HIS A 336 16.41 4.31 29.82
CA HIS A 336 17.52 5.26 29.76
C HIS A 336 18.14 5.34 31.16
N ASP A 337 19.44 5.08 31.25
CA ASP A 337 20.21 5.45 32.44
C ASP A 337 20.00 6.96 32.62
N SER A 338 19.26 7.34 33.67
CA SER A 338 19.14 8.74 34.03
C SER A 338 20.56 9.25 34.25
N PRO A 339 21.00 10.34 33.58
CA PRO A 339 22.30 10.91 33.91
C PRO A 339 22.24 11.29 35.39
N GLU A 340 22.98 10.54 36.21
CA GLU A 340 22.95 10.68 37.66
C GLU A 340 23.25 12.14 38.04
N SER A 341 22.35 12.66 38.86
CA SER A 341 22.33 13.98 39.49
C SER A 341 23.47 14.25 40.46
#